data_AF-A0A846D5M0-F1
#
_entry.id   AF-A0A846D5M0-F1
#
_cell.length_a   1.000
_cell.length_b   1.000
_cell.length_c   1.000
_cell.angle_alpha   90.00
_cell.angle_beta   90.00
_cell.angle_gamma   90.00
#
_symmetry.space_group_name_H-M   'P 1'
#
loop_
_entity.id
_entity.type
_entity.pdbx_description
1 polymer ?
#
loop_
_entity_poly.entity_id
_entity_poly.type
_entity_poly.pdbx_seq_one_letter_code
_entity_poly.pdbx_strand_id
1 'polypeptide(L)'
;MQIDKIENFPTFKKVRKNWDYVYAADTHAHFFLSWVLLSGLLPMVHEPWLILAAKPDTHEPSDYVAFFPLKLTLKKQHGGGFAPQLCMAGNSLDYTGIICLPEYEEEVIPAFATYIQQQLVWSSFELKNILETDTRMALFLRSFSRDSFDFSQIRIHNEGEDTDNYIAPYVSLPDDWNQYLQNYVSSNTRQKIRRFFRKIETSDEFYLTQVDADNLQSHIEILLKFWESRWRKQKGNECDVIINSVRAICLHCFKHNCLYLPVLWQGDRPLGAIANFVDVERKSMLFVITGRDRSWNNPPPGLILHAEAIRYAIKNGFKVYDFLRGNEEYKYSFGPKERHIQHIVVKYKNPQKKPLDVRTLPLAFNLTVKEHQANQITKAEQGYRQILEVDSNHPEALYGLGVLMRQKGNYQTAENLLKNLLQVQPNSIKALFSLGNLYQTQGQSSQAIEAYNQVLTLEPDAIAAYNNLGYALQQQGKWEQAIACYQKALKVKPNCVEADVNLGNALHAQGKLSPDKQAHYAQLNYKLGLARTKAGDLQTAEVYLQKALELNPNCGEVYKSLAEIYKRQQNFKDAEAAY
;
A
#
# COMPACT_ATOMS: atom_id res chain seq x y z
N MET A 1 -23.22 27.91 2.40
CA MET A 1 -23.13 26.46 2.60
C MET A 1 -22.08 26.16 3.63
N GLN A 2 -22.46 25.47 4.72
CA GLN A 2 -21.51 24.98 5.71
C GLN A 2 -21.01 23.60 5.27
N ILE A 3 -19.69 23.40 5.32
CA ILE A 3 -19.05 22.12 4.95
C ILE A 3 -18.34 21.56 6.17
N ASP A 4 -18.83 20.41 6.64
CA ASP A 4 -18.21 19.63 7.70
C ASP A 4 -17.34 18.52 7.08
N LYS A 5 -16.34 18.04 7.84
CA LYS A 5 -15.49 16.90 7.45
C LYS A 5 -15.83 15.67 8.29
N ILE A 6 -16.11 14.55 7.61
CA ILE A 6 -16.24 13.23 8.23
C ILE A 6 -14.95 12.46 7.94
N GLU A 7 -14.11 12.30 8.96
CA GLU A 7 -12.73 11.78 8.82
C GLU A 7 -12.52 10.47 9.60
N ASN A 8 -13.58 9.90 10.18
CA ASN A 8 -13.49 8.65 10.91
C ASN A 8 -14.78 7.81 10.79
N PHE A 9 -14.62 6.51 10.95
CA PHE A 9 -15.70 5.54 10.77
C PHE A 9 -16.85 5.69 11.79
N PRO A 10 -16.60 5.96 13.09
CA PRO A 10 -17.67 6.24 14.05
C PRO A 10 -18.60 7.39 13.62
N THR A 11 -18.06 8.50 13.13
CA THR A 11 -18.88 9.62 12.61
C THR A 11 -19.59 9.23 11.30
N PHE A 12 -18.91 8.53 10.39
CA PHE A 12 -19.53 8.06 9.14
C PHE A 12 -20.71 7.11 9.38
N LYS A 13 -20.67 6.28 10.42
CA LYS A 13 -21.82 5.45 10.82
C LYS A 13 -23.03 6.27 11.25
N LYS A 14 -22.82 7.39 11.94
CA LYS A 14 -23.92 8.23 12.48
C LYS A 14 -24.74 8.89 11.37
N VAL A 15 -24.13 9.20 10.23
CA VAL A 15 -24.81 9.87 9.11
C VAL A 15 -25.58 8.93 8.19
N ARG A 16 -25.61 7.61 8.45
CA ARG A 16 -26.23 6.62 7.54
C ARG A 16 -27.66 6.98 7.14
N LYS A 17 -28.52 7.32 8.10
CA LYS A 17 -29.94 7.64 7.80
C LYS A 17 -30.06 8.83 6.85
N ASN A 18 -29.27 9.88 7.06
CA ASN A 18 -29.26 11.06 6.22
C ASN A 18 -28.57 10.79 4.86
N TRP A 19 -27.52 9.96 4.83
CA TRP A 19 -26.90 9.47 3.60
C TRP A 19 -27.90 8.74 2.72
N ASP A 20 -28.64 7.78 3.28
CA ASP A 20 -29.62 6.98 2.55
C ASP A 20 -30.75 7.86 1.98
N TYR A 21 -31.15 8.91 2.71
CA TYR A 21 -32.11 9.92 2.23
C TYR A 21 -31.57 10.71 1.01
N VAL A 22 -30.37 11.29 1.13
CA VAL A 22 -29.75 12.03 0.01
C VAL A 22 -29.51 11.10 -1.17
N TYR A 23 -29.03 9.88 -0.89
CA TYR A 23 -28.76 8.86 -1.88
C TYR A 23 -30.02 8.49 -2.66
N ALA A 24 -31.19 8.37 -2.03
CA ALA A 24 -32.46 8.04 -2.69
C ALA A 24 -33.02 9.18 -3.54
N ALA A 25 -32.83 10.43 -3.12
CA ALA A 25 -33.30 11.61 -3.86
C ALA A 25 -32.43 11.96 -5.09
N ASP A 26 -31.15 11.62 -5.07
CA ASP A 26 -30.19 12.01 -6.11
C ASP A 26 -30.33 11.20 -7.42
N THR A 27 -30.65 11.86 -8.54
CA THR A 27 -30.80 11.20 -9.85
C THR A 27 -29.52 10.61 -10.43
N HIS A 28 -28.35 11.07 -9.97
CA HIS A 28 -27.03 10.63 -10.41
C HIS A 28 -26.38 9.63 -9.45
N ALA A 29 -27.01 9.32 -8.31
CA ALA A 29 -26.50 8.34 -7.37
C ALA A 29 -26.42 6.94 -8.00
N HIS A 30 -25.37 6.21 -7.65
CA HIS A 30 -25.12 4.84 -8.09
C HIS A 30 -24.48 4.04 -6.97
N PHE A 31 -24.54 2.71 -7.04
CA PHE A 31 -24.19 1.83 -5.92
C PHE A 31 -22.81 2.09 -5.29
N PHE A 32 -21.83 2.52 -6.09
CA PHE A 32 -20.49 2.86 -5.59
C PHE A 32 -20.42 4.08 -4.65
N LEU A 33 -21.48 4.90 -4.61
CA LEU A 33 -21.67 6.00 -3.66
C LEU A 33 -22.66 5.65 -2.53
N SER A 34 -23.20 4.43 -2.53
CA SER A 34 -24.08 3.98 -1.45
C SER A 34 -23.31 3.91 -0.12
N TRP A 35 -24.01 4.16 0.97
CA TRP A 35 -23.42 3.99 2.31
C TRP A 35 -22.95 2.55 2.51
N VAL A 36 -23.69 1.56 1.98
CA VAL A 36 -23.34 0.14 2.06
C VAL A 36 -21.97 -0.12 1.46
N LEU A 37 -21.71 0.32 0.22
CA LEU A 37 -20.41 0.05 -0.38
C LEU A 37 -19.28 0.80 0.33
N LEU A 38 -19.45 2.10 0.59
CA LEU A 38 -18.40 2.92 1.22
C LEU A 38 -18.09 2.44 2.64
N SER A 39 -19.09 1.98 3.40
CA SER A 39 -18.86 1.43 4.74
C SER A 39 -18.11 0.11 4.76
N GLY A 40 -18.19 -0.68 3.68
CA GLY A 40 -17.35 -1.85 3.48
C GLY A 40 -15.96 -1.50 2.95
N LEU A 41 -15.88 -0.52 2.06
CA LEU A 41 -14.64 -0.15 1.36
C LEU A 41 -13.67 0.63 2.25
N LEU A 42 -14.12 1.71 2.88
CA LEU A 42 -13.26 2.67 3.59
C LEU A 42 -12.40 2.05 4.71
N PRO A 43 -12.87 1.04 5.49
CA PRO A 43 -12.02 0.36 6.46
C PRO A 43 -10.82 -0.41 5.86
N MET A 44 -10.86 -0.74 4.57
CA MET A 44 -9.79 -1.47 3.87
C MET A 44 -8.82 -0.55 3.13
N VAL A 45 -9.14 0.75 3.01
CA VAL A 45 -8.28 1.72 2.35
C VAL A 45 -7.17 2.13 3.32
N HIS A 46 -5.91 2.01 2.89
CA HIS A 46 -4.75 2.41 3.70
C HIS A 46 -4.49 3.92 3.63
N GLU A 47 -4.92 4.56 2.55
CA GLU A 47 -4.88 6.00 2.39
C GLU A 47 -5.89 6.70 3.30
N PRO A 48 -5.51 7.85 3.89
CA PRO A 48 -6.45 8.68 4.63
C PRO A 48 -7.61 9.10 3.73
N TRP A 49 -8.84 8.91 4.21
CA TRP A 49 -10.04 9.35 3.55
C TRP A 49 -10.75 10.42 4.35
N LEU A 50 -11.55 11.23 3.66
CA LEU A 50 -12.46 12.19 4.25
C LEU A 50 -13.72 12.27 3.40
N ILE A 51 -14.83 12.63 4.01
CA ILE A 51 -16.06 12.96 3.27
C ILE A 51 -16.41 14.40 3.61
N LEU A 52 -16.53 15.25 2.59
CA LEU A 52 -17.10 16.58 2.76
C LEU A 52 -18.62 16.43 2.82
N ALA A 53 -19.24 16.92 3.89
CA ALA A 53 -20.68 16.87 4.09
C ALA A 53 -21.21 18.31 4.14
N ALA A 54 -22.09 18.67 3.21
CA ALA A 54 -22.62 20.04 3.10
C ALA A 54 -24.00 20.15 3.75
N LYS A 55 -24.26 21.27 4.41
CA LYS A 55 -25.59 21.64 4.92
C LYS A 55 -25.87 23.13 4.66
N PRO A 56 -27.15 23.52 4.51
CA PRO A 56 -27.53 24.91 4.33
C PRO A 56 -27.11 25.80 5.51
N ASP A 57 -26.82 27.07 5.23
CA ASP A 57 -26.50 28.06 6.26
C ASP A 57 -27.80 28.53 6.94
N THR A 58 -28.28 27.74 7.90
CA THR A 58 -29.49 28.03 8.69
C THR A 58 -29.14 28.30 10.14
N HIS A 59 -29.96 29.11 10.82
CA HIS A 59 -29.82 29.35 12.26
C HIS A 59 -30.21 28.12 13.12
N GLU A 60 -30.91 27.15 12.53
CA GLU A 60 -31.30 25.88 13.17
C GLU A 60 -30.43 24.71 12.67
N PRO A 61 -30.26 23.63 13.46
CA PRO A 61 -29.58 22.42 13.02
C PRO A 61 -30.24 21.83 11.77
N SER A 62 -29.50 21.75 10.67
CA SER A 62 -29.94 21.16 9.40
C SER A 62 -29.22 19.84 9.12
N ASP A 63 -29.95 18.92 8.49
CA ASP A 63 -29.37 17.68 7.96
C ASP A 63 -28.43 17.99 6.78
N TYR A 64 -27.50 17.08 6.49
CA TYR A 64 -26.65 17.23 5.32
C TYR A 64 -27.48 17.01 4.04
N VAL A 65 -27.20 17.84 3.04
CA VAL A 65 -27.86 17.82 1.73
C VAL A 65 -26.97 17.21 0.65
N ALA A 66 -25.69 16.98 0.95
CA ALA A 66 -24.74 16.38 0.02
C ALA A 66 -23.51 15.79 0.70
N PHE A 67 -22.88 14.84 0.01
CA PHE A 67 -21.65 14.18 0.45
C PHE A 67 -20.67 14.02 -0.72
N PHE A 68 -19.41 14.38 -0.49
CA PHE A 68 -18.31 14.18 -1.43
C PHE A 68 -17.19 13.32 -0.81
N PRO A 69 -17.17 12.01 -1.10
CA PRO A 69 -16.12 11.10 -0.65
C PRO A 69 -14.78 11.38 -1.34
N LEU A 70 -13.73 11.60 -0.55
CA LEU A 70 -12.37 11.92 -1.00
C LEU A 70 -11.32 11.07 -0.27
N LYS A 71 -10.14 10.94 -0.88
CA LYS A 71 -8.95 10.37 -0.24
C LYS A 71 -7.68 11.13 -0.60
N LEU A 72 -6.73 11.10 0.32
CA LEU A 72 -5.41 11.73 0.21
C LEU A 72 -4.38 10.66 -0.13
N THR A 73 -3.64 10.87 -1.20
CA THR A 73 -2.54 10.00 -1.60
C THR A 73 -1.29 10.82 -1.91
N LEU A 74 -0.20 10.14 -2.26
CA LEU A 74 1.10 10.73 -2.49
C LEU A 74 1.62 10.32 -3.86
N LYS A 75 1.93 11.30 -4.70
CA LYS A 75 2.61 11.07 -5.97
C LYS A 75 4.11 11.18 -5.78
N LYS A 76 4.83 10.07 -5.98
CA LYS A 76 6.30 10.04 -5.99
C LYS A 76 6.85 10.97 -7.06
N GLN A 77 7.88 11.74 -6.71
CA GLN A 77 8.59 12.62 -7.65
C GLN A 77 9.88 11.97 -8.15
N HIS A 78 10.31 12.34 -9.35
CA HIS A 78 11.50 11.75 -9.98
C HIS A 78 12.78 11.95 -9.13
N GLY A 79 12.94 13.13 -8.53
CA GLY A 79 14.09 13.49 -7.68
C GLY A 79 14.03 12.98 -6.23
N GLY A 80 12.96 12.28 -5.84
CA GLY A 80 12.68 11.91 -4.45
C GLY A 80 11.52 12.69 -3.84
N GLY A 81 11.05 12.23 -2.69
CA GLY A 81 9.91 12.84 -2.02
C GLY A 81 8.58 12.68 -2.76
N PHE A 82 7.59 13.42 -2.27
CA PHE A 82 6.19 13.25 -2.59
C PHE A 82 5.50 14.59 -2.85
N ALA A 83 4.53 14.56 -3.76
CA ALA A 83 3.55 15.62 -3.90
C ALA A 83 2.18 15.13 -3.38
N PRO A 84 1.47 15.94 -2.57
CA PRO A 84 0.14 15.58 -2.10
C PRO A 84 -0.83 15.51 -3.28
N GLN A 85 -1.61 14.44 -3.33
CA GLN A 85 -2.58 14.19 -4.38
C GLN A 85 -3.95 13.92 -3.76
N LEU A 86 -4.97 14.61 -4.25
CA LEU A 86 -6.36 14.37 -3.89
C LEU A 86 -6.98 13.42 -4.92
N CYS A 87 -7.81 12.50 -4.46
CA CYS A 87 -8.59 11.58 -5.29
C CYS A 87 -10.02 11.50 -4.74
N MET A 88 -10.98 11.11 -5.57
CA MET A 88 -12.29 10.68 -5.06
C MET A 88 -12.17 9.32 -4.37
N ALA A 89 -12.85 9.15 -3.24
CA ALA A 89 -12.94 7.86 -2.56
C ALA A 89 -13.92 6.95 -3.31
N GLY A 90 -13.63 5.64 -3.38
CA GLY A 90 -14.38 4.68 -4.18
C GLY A 90 -13.67 4.19 -5.44
N ASN A 91 -12.64 4.91 -5.91
CA ASN A 91 -11.91 4.61 -7.15
C ASN A 91 -11.10 3.30 -7.12
N SER A 92 -11.08 2.61 -5.99
CA SER A 92 -10.47 1.28 -5.81
C SER A 92 -11.31 0.15 -6.40
N LEU A 93 -12.59 0.40 -6.76
CA LEU A 93 -13.47 -0.59 -7.38
C LEU A 93 -13.91 -0.14 -8.77
N ASP A 94 -14.76 0.90 -8.86
CA ASP A 94 -15.29 1.36 -10.14
C ASP A 94 -15.70 2.85 -10.09
N TYR A 95 -16.93 3.21 -10.44
CA TYR A 95 -17.45 4.58 -10.48
C TYR A 95 -17.27 5.36 -9.17
N THR A 96 -17.15 6.68 -9.28
CA THR A 96 -17.12 7.61 -8.14
C THR A 96 -17.83 8.92 -8.48
N GLY A 97 -18.01 9.80 -7.48
CA GLY A 97 -18.69 11.06 -7.67
C GLY A 97 -19.13 11.69 -6.36
N ILE A 98 -20.18 12.50 -6.45
CA ILE A 98 -20.82 13.23 -5.36
C ILE A 98 -22.24 12.67 -5.21
N ILE A 99 -22.82 12.72 -4.01
CA ILE A 99 -24.27 12.64 -3.89
C ILE A 99 -24.84 13.96 -3.36
N CYS A 100 -25.96 14.41 -3.90
CA CYS A 100 -26.57 15.69 -3.54
C CYS A 100 -28.08 15.65 -3.78
N LEU A 101 -28.84 16.30 -2.90
CA LEU A 101 -30.24 16.63 -3.16
C LEU A 101 -30.34 17.55 -4.40
N PRO A 102 -31.20 17.25 -5.38
CA PRO A 102 -31.26 17.99 -6.65
C PRO A 102 -31.44 19.51 -6.49
N GLU A 103 -32.25 19.93 -5.53
CA GLU A 103 -32.55 21.33 -5.27
C GLU A 103 -31.38 22.15 -4.73
N TYR A 104 -30.33 21.49 -4.22
CA TYR A 104 -29.12 22.15 -3.68
C TYR A 104 -27.90 22.03 -4.61
N GLU A 105 -28.02 21.37 -5.77
CA GLU A 105 -26.91 21.05 -6.65
C GLU A 105 -26.09 22.29 -7.09
N GLU A 106 -26.77 23.35 -7.55
CA GLU A 106 -26.15 24.59 -8.03
C GLU A 106 -25.39 25.36 -6.94
N GLU A 107 -25.77 25.19 -5.67
CA GLU A 107 -25.13 25.85 -4.53
C GLU A 107 -24.00 25.02 -3.93
N VAL A 108 -24.23 23.71 -3.76
CA VAL A 108 -23.30 22.82 -3.05
C VAL A 108 -22.08 22.47 -3.89
N ILE A 109 -22.26 22.18 -5.18
CA ILE A 109 -21.16 21.71 -6.03
C ILE A 109 -20.03 22.76 -6.12
N PRO A 110 -20.32 24.06 -6.37
CA PRO A 110 -19.31 25.11 -6.27
C PRO A 110 -18.73 25.26 -4.86
N ALA A 111 -19.56 25.13 -3.81
CA ALA A 111 -19.09 25.24 -2.43
C ALA A 111 -18.04 24.16 -2.09
N PHE A 112 -18.24 22.92 -2.52
CA PHE A 112 -17.22 21.86 -2.39
C PHE A 112 -15.93 22.21 -3.13
N ALA A 113 -16.02 22.74 -4.36
CA ALA A 113 -14.84 23.14 -5.12
C ALA A 113 -14.07 24.26 -4.42
N THR A 114 -14.77 25.28 -3.90
CA THR A 114 -14.17 26.37 -3.12
C THR A 114 -13.51 25.85 -1.86
N TYR A 115 -14.17 24.95 -1.12
CA TYR A 115 -13.61 24.34 0.09
C TYR A 115 -12.32 23.57 -0.21
N ILE A 116 -12.31 22.76 -1.28
CA ILE A 116 -11.12 22.00 -1.69
C ILE A 116 -9.95 22.94 -2.05
N GLN A 117 -10.22 24.06 -2.73
CA GLN A 117 -9.19 25.03 -3.10
C GLN A 117 -8.62 25.78 -1.89
N GLN A 118 -9.45 26.08 -0.88
CA GLN A 118 -9.08 26.94 0.24
C GLN A 118 -8.60 26.18 1.49
N GLN A 119 -9.16 24.99 1.75
CA GLN A 119 -9.03 24.30 3.03
C GLN A 119 -8.23 22.99 2.96
N LEU A 120 -8.00 22.44 1.76
CA LEU A 120 -7.24 21.20 1.59
C LEU A 120 -5.86 21.43 0.99
N VAL A 121 -4.91 20.58 1.36
CA VAL A 121 -3.53 20.60 0.84
C VAL A 121 -3.38 19.57 -0.27
N TRP A 122 -3.17 20.03 -1.50
CA TRP A 122 -2.99 19.16 -2.67
C TRP A 122 -2.19 19.86 -3.77
N SER A 123 -1.54 19.08 -4.63
CA SER A 123 -0.82 19.55 -5.82
C SER A 123 -1.47 19.08 -7.13
N SER A 124 -2.21 17.98 -7.08
CA SER A 124 -3.05 17.50 -8.18
C SER A 124 -4.32 16.87 -7.63
N PHE A 125 -5.45 17.06 -8.31
CA PHE A 125 -6.71 16.39 -8.01
C PHE A 125 -7.07 15.45 -9.16
N GLU A 126 -7.09 14.15 -8.86
CA GLU A 126 -7.44 13.07 -9.78
C GLU A 126 -8.92 12.72 -9.66
N LEU A 127 -9.69 13.10 -10.67
CA LEU A 127 -11.11 12.83 -10.80
C LEU A 127 -11.28 11.64 -11.74
N LYS A 128 -11.36 10.42 -11.19
CA LYS A 128 -11.35 9.15 -11.94
C LYS A 128 -12.73 8.51 -11.97
N ASN A 129 -13.00 7.70 -13.00
CA ASN A 129 -14.19 6.86 -13.08
C ASN A 129 -15.52 7.63 -12.98
N ILE A 130 -15.59 8.81 -13.62
CA ILE A 130 -16.81 9.62 -13.67
C ILE A 130 -17.57 9.32 -14.95
N LEU A 131 -18.87 9.06 -14.87
CA LEU A 131 -19.71 8.92 -16.07
C LEU A 131 -19.83 10.26 -16.79
N GLU A 132 -19.65 10.30 -18.11
CA GLU A 132 -19.75 11.54 -18.90
C GLU A 132 -21.14 12.20 -18.84
N THR A 133 -22.15 11.39 -18.50
CA THR A 133 -23.53 11.82 -18.30
C THR A 133 -23.76 12.54 -16.97
N ASP A 134 -22.82 12.47 -16.01
CA ASP A 134 -22.93 13.20 -14.75
C ASP A 134 -22.52 14.67 -14.96
N THR A 135 -23.52 15.54 -15.05
CA THR A 135 -23.32 16.97 -15.32
C THR A 135 -22.70 17.74 -14.15
N ARG A 136 -22.76 17.18 -12.93
CA ARG A 136 -22.23 17.84 -11.72
C ARG A 136 -20.74 18.04 -11.80
N MET A 137 -20.02 17.14 -12.47
CA MET A 137 -18.58 17.31 -12.63
C MET A 137 -18.26 18.52 -13.52
N ALA A 138 -19.07 18.79 -14.55
CA ALA A 138 -18.88 19.99 -15.35
C ALA A 138 -19.10 21.26 -14.51
N LEU A 139 -20.11 21.27 -13.63
CA LEU A 139 -20.33 22.36 -12.67
C LEU A 139 -19.17 22.50 -11.69
N PHE A 140 -18.69 21.39 -11.12
CA PHE A 140 -17.55 21.35 -10.20
C PHE A 140 -16.28 21.92 -10.84
N LEU A 141 -15.96 21.50 -12.07
CA LEU A 141 -14.75 21.92 -12.78
C LEU A 141 -14.80 23.40 -13.19
N ARG A 142 -15.99 23.98 -13.41
CA ARG A 142 -16.15 25.42 -13.71
C ARG A 142 -15.69 26.32 -12.55
N SER A 143 -15.72 25.82 -11.32
CA SER A 143 -15.25 26.55 -10.14
C SER A 143 -13.71 26.65 -10.05
N PHE A 144 -12.97 26.01 -10.97
CA PHE A 144 -11.52 26.11 -11.09
C PHE A 144 -11.18 27.02 -12.28
N SER A 145 -10.71 28.25 -12.02
CA SER A 145 -10.38 29.20 -13.09
C SER A 145 -9.27 28.68 -14.00
N ARG A 146 -9.48 28.77 -15.32
CA ARG A 146 -8.48 28.40 -16.34
C ARG A 146 -7.22 29.26 -16.29
N ASP A 147 -7.23 30.41 -15.59
CA ASP A 147 -6.03 31.23 -15.39
C ASP A 147 -5.08 30.62 -14.36
N SER A 148 -5.63 29.88 -13.38
CA SER A 148 -4.87 29.31 -12.27
C SER A 148 -4.64 27.80 -12.41
N PHE A 149 -5.51 27.11 -13.15
CA PHE A 149 -5.53 25.66 -13.22
C PHE A 149 -5.42 25.13 -14.66
N ASP A 150 -4.71 24.00 -14.77
CA ASP A 150 -4.68 23.15 -15.96
C ASP A 150 -5.55 21.92 -15.75
N PHE A 151 -6.17 21.48 -16.85
CA PHE A 151 -7.01 20.30 -16.90
C PHE A 151 -6.44 19.35 -17.94
N SER A 152 -6.23 18.10 -17.57
CA SER A 152 -5.78 17.06 -18.48
C SER A 152 -6.76 15.89 -18.43
N GLN A 153 -7.29 15.50 -19.58
CA GLN A 153 -8.01 14.24 -19.71
C GLN A 153 -6.98 13.13 -19.92
N ILE A 154 -6.97 12.15 -19.03
CA ILE A 154 -6.06 11.01 -19.10
C ILE A 154 -6.82 9.81 -19.62
N ARG A 155 -6.28 9.15 -20.63
CA ARG A 155 -6.67 7.80 -21.04
C ARG A 155 -5.49 6.87 -20.84
N ILE A 156 -5.59 5.99 -19.84
CA ILE A 156 -4.61 4.94 -19.58
C ILE A 156 -4.98 3.72 -20.43
N HIS A 157 -4.16 3.41 -21.42
CA HIS A 157 -4.24 2.16 -22.17
C HIS A 157 -3.24 1.17 -21.59
N ASN A 158 -3.68 -0.04 -21.24
CA ASN A 158 -2.79 -1.08 -20.74
C ASN A 158 -2.09 -1.73 -21.94
N GLU A 159 -0.75 -1.67 -21.98
CA GLU A 159 0.03 -2.31 -23.05
C GLU A 159 -0.31 -3.81 -23.16
N GLY A 160 -0.76 -4.24 -24.34
CA GLY A 160 -1.12 -5.63 -24.63
C GLY A 160 -2.55 -6.03 -24.28
N GLU A 161 -3.42 -5.09 -23.90
CA GLU A 161 -4.86 -5.34 -23.69
C GLU A 161 -5.71 -4.51 -24.67
N ASP A 162 -6.50 -5.17 -25.52
CA ASP A 162 -7.45 -4.51 -26.43
C ASP A 162 -8.65 -3.86 -25.70
N THR A 163 -8.71 -3.97 -24.37
CA THR A 163 -9.83 -3.50 -23.55
C THR A 163 -9.71 -2.01 -23.22
N ASP A 164 -10.68 -1.21 -23.67
CA ASP A 164 -10.85 0.19 -23.27
C ASP A 164 -11.65 0.27 -21.96
N ASN A 165 -10.95 0.57 -20.86
CA ASN A 165 -11.53 0.73 -19.52
C ASN A 165 -12.31 2.04 -19.32
N TYR A 166 -12.35 2.92 -20.33
CA TYR A 166 -13.16 4.14 -20.33
C TYR A 166 -14.53 3.94 -20.99
N ILE A 167 -14.81 2.74 -21.49
CA ILE A 167 -16.12 2.30 -21.94
C ILE A 167 -16.74 1.42 -20.87
N ALA A 168 -18.00 1.68 -20.52
CA ALA A 168 -18.81 0.88 -19.61
C ALA A 168 -20.08 0.36 -20.32
N PRO A 169 -20.09 -0.90 -20.77
CA PRO A 169 -21.27 -1.52 -21.35
C PRO A 169 -22.36 -1.76 -20.30
N TYR A 170 -23.62 -1.50 -20.64
CA TYR A 170 -24.78 -1.79 -19.79
C TYR A 170 -26.02 -2.15 -20.61
N VAL A 171 -26.96 -2.85 -20.01
CA VAL A 171 -28.23 -3.21 -20.62
C VAL A 171 -29.38 -2.52 -19.89
N SER A 172 -30.26 -1.84 -20.63
CA SER A 172 -31.57 -1.44 -20.14
C SER A 172 -32.50 -2.64 -20.13
N LEU A 173 -32.96 -3.05 -18.96
CA LEU A 173 -33.74 -4.26 -18.76
C LEU A 173 -35.25 -3.99 -18.97
N PRO A 174 -35.93 -4.75 -19.85
CA PRO A 174 -37.38 -4.73 -19.94
C PRO A 174 -38.00 -5.47 -18.75
N ASP A 175 -39.34 -5.45 -18.66
CA ASP A 175 -40.09 -6.15 -17.61
C ASP A 175 -40.24 -7.66 -17.86
N ASP A 176 -39.97 -8.12 -19.09
CA ASP A 176 -40.12 -9.53 -19.48
C ASP A 176 -38.83 -10.12 -20.06
N TRP A 177 -38.52 -11.35 -19.63
CA TRP A 177 -37.35 -12.10 -20.05
C TRP A 177 -37.37 -12.46 -21.54
N ASN A 178 -38.54 -12.81 -22.09
CA ASN A 178 -38.63 -13.15 -23.51
C ASN A 178 -38.48 -11.90 -24.38
N GLN A 179 -39.03 -10.77 -23.94
CA GLN A 179 -38.82 -9.47 -24.59
C GLN A 179 -37.34 -9.09 -24.60
N TYR A 180 -36.61 -9.30 -23.49
CA TYR A 180 -35.16 -9.09 -23.45
C TYR A 180 -34.44 -9.95 -24.51
N LEU A 181 -34.69 -11.26 -24.51
CA LEU A 181 -34.07 -12.18 -25.46
C LEU A 181 -34.39 -11.86 -26.92
N GLN A 182 -35.60 -11.37 -27.21
CA GLN A 182 -36.02 -11.04 -28.57
C GLN A 182 -35.41 -9.74 -29.07
N ASN A 183 -35.37 -8.71 -28.23
CA ASN A 183 -35.06 -7.35 -28.66
C ASN A 183 -33.58 -6.97 -28.52
N TYR A 184 -32.86 -7.59 -27.57
CA TYR A 184 -31.48 -7.20 -27.22
C TYR A 184 -30.46 -8.26 -27.62
N VAL A 185 -30.84 -9.54 -27.65
CA VAL A 185 -29.92 -10.65 -27.87
C VAL A 185 -30.04 -11.18 -29.31
N SER A 186 -28.90 -11.40 -29.96
CA SER A 186 -28.85 -11.96 -31.32
C SER A 186 -29.55 -13.32 -31.40
N SER A 187 -30.06 -13.68 -32.59
CA SER A 187 -30.77 -14.96 -32.79
C SER A 187 -29.92 -16.16 -32.37
N ASN A 188 -28.62 -16.16 -32.72
CA ASN A 188 -27.68 -17.22 -32.36
C ASN A 188 -27.47 -17.32 -30.84
N THR A 189 -27.18 -16.19 -30.19
CA THR A 189 -26.95 -16.18 -28.73
C THR A 189 -28.22 -16.56 -27.97
N ARG A 190 -29.40 -16.07 -28.40
CA ARG A 190 -30.70 -16.45 -27.82
C ARG A 190 -30.95 -17.94 -27.90
N GLN A 191 -30.69 -18.57 -29.05
CA GLN A 191 -30.84 -20.03 -29.21
C GLN A 191 -29.91 -20.80 -28.27
N LYS A 192 -28.65 -20.36 -28.13
CA LYS A 192 -27.69 -20.95 -27.18
C LYS A 192 -28.17 -20.85 -25.74
N ILE A 193 -28.59 -19.66 -25.30
CA ILE A 193 -29.11 -19.43 -23.94
C ILE A 193 -30.29 -20.35 -23.68
N ARG A 194 -31.30 -20.38 -24.55
CA ARG A 194 -32.48 -21.24 -24.41
C ARG A 194 -32.12 -22.73 -24.33
N ARG A 195 -31.23 -23.19 -25.21
CA ARG A 195 -30.77 -24.59 -25.23
C ARG A 195 -30.10 -24.98 -23.91
N PHE A 196 -29.22 -24.13 -23.40
CA PHE A 196 -28.46 -24.46 -22.19
C PHE A 196 -29.27 -24.27 -20.91
N PHE A 197 -30.16 -23.27 -20.85
CA PHE A 197 -31.11 -23.17 -19.74
C PHE A 197 -32.00 -24.40 -19.68
N ARG A 198 -32.55 -24.85 -20.82
CA ARG A 198 -33.28 -26.12 -20.87
C ARG A 198 -32.41 -27.28 -20.36
N LYS A 199 -31.15 -27.38 -20.78
CA LYS A 199 -30.24 -28.43 -20.29
C LYS A 199 -30.06 -28.39 -18.77
N ILE A 200 -29.87 -27.21 -18.20
CA ILE A 200 -29.66 -27.02 -16.75
C ILE A 200 -30.95 -27.25 -15.96
N GLU A 201 -32.11 -26.89 -16.50
CA GLU A 201 -33.40 -26.99 -15.81
C GLU A 201 -34.02 -28.39 -15.90
N THR A 202 -33.64 -29.20 -16.90
CA THR A 202 -34.24 -30.53 -17.11
C THR A 202 -33.28 -31.68 -16.87
N SER A 203 -32.05 -31.43 -16.44
CA SER A 203 -31.04 -32.47 -16.21
C SER A 203 -30.50 -32.39 -14.79
N ASP A 204 -30.33 -33.54 -14.14
CA ASP A 204 -29.64 -33.63 -12.86
C ASP A 204 -28.11 -33.45 -12.98
N GLU A 205 -27.59 -33.30 -14.22
CA GLU A 205 -26.16 -33.15 -14.49
C GLU A 205 -25.64 -31.75 -14.11
N PHE A 206 -26.43 -30.70 -14.34
CA PHE A 206 -26.02 -29.31 -14.09
C PHE A 206 -27.07 -28.56 -13.29
N TYR A 207 -26.61 -27.70 -12.39
CA TYR A 207 -27.50 -26.82 -11.64
C TYR A 207 -26.83 -25.50 -11.29
N LEU A 208 -27.64 -24.52 -10.93
CA LEU A 208 -27.20 -23.22 -10.44
C LEU A 208 -27.55 -23.11 -8.96
N THR A 209 -26.59 -22.70 -8.13
CA THR A 209 -26.88 -22.33 -6.73
C THR A 209 -26.96 -20.83 -6.58
N GLN A 210 -27.77 -20.39 -5.63
CA GLN A 210 -27.79 -19.01 -5.16
C GLN A 210 -27.03 -18.89 -3.86
N VAL A 211 -26.45 -17.72 -3.63
CA VAL A 211 -25.72 -17.48 -2.39
C VAL A 211 -26.67 -17.32 -1.21
N ASP A 212 -26.39 -18.01 -0.11
CA ASP A 212 -27.09 -17.91 1.17
C ASP A 212 -26.08 -17.96 2.34
N ALA A 213 -26.58 -17.93 3.58
CA ALA A 213 -25.72 -17.91 4.76
C ALA A 213 -24.86 -19.18 4.91
N ASP A 214 -25.34 -20.32 4.44
CA ASP A 214 -24.69 -21.62 4.59
C ASP A 214 -23.58 -21.81 3.55
N ASN A 215 -23.78 -21.30 2.34
CA ASN A 215 -22.86 -21.48 1.22
C ASN A 215 -21.99 -20.25 0.88
N LEU A 216 -22.22 -19.08 1.51
CA LEU A 216 -21.54 -17.80 1.24
C LEU A 216 -20.02 -17.91 1.12
N GLN A 217 -19.37 -18.49 2.15
CA GLN A 217 -17.93 -18.58 2.17
C GLN A 217 -17.42 -19.46 1.03
N SER A 218 -18.07 -20.59 0.78
CA SER A 218 -17.69 -21.52 -0.28
C SER A 218 -17.81 -20.89 -1.67
N HIS A 219 -18.91 -20.16 -1.93
CA HIS A 219 -19.16 -19.47 -3.19
C HIS A 219 -18.12 -18.39 -3.47
N ILE A 220 -17.77 -17.58 -2.46
CA ILE A 220 -16.73 -16.56 -2.57
C ILE A 220 -15.37 -17.21 -2.87
N GLU A 221 -15.00 -18.29 -2.17
CA GLU A 221 -13.72 -18.96 -2.43
C GLU A 221 -13.67 -19.63 -3.81
N ILE A 222 -14.77 -20.20 -4.31
CA ILE A 222 -14.85 -20.74 -5.68
C ILE A 222 -14.56 -19.64 -6.70
N LEU A 223 -15.25 -18.51 -6.59
CA LEU A 223 -15.06 -17.35 -7.45
C LEU A 223 -13.60 -16.86 -7.43
N LEU A 224 -13.05 -16.66 -6.24
CA LEU A 224 -11.70 -16.10 -6.07
C LEU A 224 -10.62 -17.08 -6.53
N LYS A 225 -10.75 -18.38 -6.29
CA LYS A 225 -9.82 -19.41 -6.81
C LYS A 225 -9.77 -19.41 -8.33
N PHE A 226 -10.93 -19.36 -8.99
CA PHE A 226 -10.96 -19.29 -10.45
C PHE A 226 -10.38 -17.97 -10.97
N TRP A 227 -10.71 -16.84 -10.34
CA TRP A 227 -10.15 -15.55 -10.73
C TRP A 227 -8.62 -15.53 -10.56
N GLU A 228 -8.12 -16.01 -9.43
CA GLU A 228 -6.69 -16.12 -9.14
C GLU A 228 -5.96 -16.95 -10.19
N SER A 229 -6.49 -18.12 -10.56
CA SER A 229 -5.89 -19.01 -11.55
C SER A 229 -5.68 -18.34 -12.92
N ARG A 230 -6.49 -17.34 -13.24
CA ARG A 230 -6.37 -16.53 -14.47
C ARG A 230 -5.29 -15.45 -14.32
N TRP A 231 -5.28 -14.73 -13.20
CA TRP A 231 -4.55 -13.47 -13.08
C TRP A 231 -3.24 -13.55 -12.32
N ARG A 232 -3.00 -14.60 -11.52
CA ARG A 232 -1.80 -14.73 -10.67
C ARG A 232 -0.50 -14.58 -11.46
N LYS A 233 -0.41 -15.16 -12.66
CA LYS A 233 0.77 -15.04 -13.53
C LYS A 233 1.05 -13.59 -13.97
N GLN A 234 0.00 -12.78 -14.17
CA GLN A 234 0.13 -11.40 -14.64
C GLN A 234 0.28 -10.40 -13.49
N LYS A 235 -0.44 -10.60 -12.37
CA LYS A 235 -0.53 -9.63 -11.27
C LYS A 235 0.36 -9.96 -10.05
N GLY A 236 0.94 -11.16 -9.99
CA GLY A 236 1.85 -11.55 -8.90
C GLY A 236 1.23 -11.36 -7.50
N ASN A 237 1.92 -10.58 -6.65
CA ASN A 237 1.50 -10.32 -5.28
C ASN A 237 0.30 -9.37 -5.17
N GLU A 238 -0.02 -8.59 -6.21
CA GLU A 238 -1.21 -7.71 -6.21
C GLU A 238 -2.51 -8.52 -6.18
N CYS A 239 -2.48 -9.78 -6.65
CA CYS A 239 -3.62 -10.69 -6.55
C CYS A 239 -4.09 -10.86 -5.10
N ASP A 240 -3.18 -10.96 -4.12
CA ASP A 240 -3.59 -11.19 -2.73
C ASP A 240 -4.34 -9.99 -2.14
N VAL A 241 -3.92 -8.78 -2.50
CA VAL A 241 -4.59 -7.54 -2.10
C VAL A 241 -6.00 -7.47 -2.70
N ILE A 242 -6.15 -7.81 -3.99
CA ILE A 242 -7.43 -7.81 -4.68
C ILE A 242 -8.36 -8.88 -4.10
N ILE A 243 -7.86 -10.11 -3.93
CA ILE A 243 -8.63 -11.25 -3.38
C ILE A 243 -9.16 -10.91 -1.99
N ASN A 244 -8.30 -10.37 -1.10
CA ASN A 244 -8.71 -10.00 0.25
C ASN A 244 -9.76 -8.88 0.26
N SER A 245 -9.60 -7.88 -0.61
CA SER A 245 -10.54 -6.77 -0.73
C SER A 245 -11.90 -7.24 -1.26
N VAL A 246 -11.91 -8.00 -2.36
CA VAL A 246 -13.14 -8.53 -2.97
C VAL A 246 -13.87 -9.46 -2.01
N ARG A 247 -13.15 -10.34 -1.29
CA ARG A 247 -13.73 -11.22 -0.26
C ARG A 247 -14.46 -10.41 0.80
N ALA A 248 -13.79 -9.42 1.39
CA ALA A 248 -14.35 -8.60 2.44
C ALA A 248 -15.57 -7.79 1.97
N ILE A 249 -15.53 -7.24 0.75
CA ILE A 249 -16.66 -6.49 0.17
C ILE A 249 -17.83 -7.43 -0.12
N CYS A 250 -17.61 -8.61 -0.69
CA CYS A 250 -18.70 -9.56 -0.94
C CYS A 250 -19.39 -9.97 0.36
N LEU A 251 -18.62 -10.29 1.41
CA LEU A 251 -19.17 -10.59 2.74
C LEU A 251 -19.98 -9.40 3.30
N HIS A 252 -19.48 -8.18 3.13
CA HIS A 252 -20.18 -6.97 3.58
C HIS A 252 -21.47 -6.72 2.79
N CYS A 253 -21.42 -6.78 1.46
CA CYS A 253 -22.59 -6.63 0.60
C CYS A 253 -23.64 -7.72 0.88
N PHE A 254 -23.23 -8.97 1.13
CA PHE A 254 -24.16 -10.04 1.52
C PHE A 254 -24.91 -9.71 2.81
N LYS A 255 -24.22 -9.23 3.85
CA LYS A 255 -24.85 -8.80 5.13
C LYS A 255 -25.87 -7.68 4.95
N HIS A 256 -25.77 -6.93 3.85
CA HIS A 256 -26.66 -5.83 3.51
C HIS A 256 -27.66 -6.18 2.40
N ASN A 257 -27.79 -7.46 2.01
CA ASN A 257 -28.66 -7.92 0.92
C ASN A 257 -28.34 -7.28 -0.44
N CYS A 258 -27.07 -6.92 -0.66
CA CYS A 258 -26.56 -6.28 -1.86
C CYS A 258 -25.62 -7.18 -2.68
N LEU A 259 -25.66 -8.51 -2.47
CA LEU A 259 -24.84 -9.47 -3.23
C LEU A 259 -25.74 -10.51 -3.92
N TYR A 260 -25.51 -10.68 -5.22
CA TYR A 260 -26.03 -11.80 -6.00
C TYR A 260 -24.85 -12.56 -6.63
N LEU A 261 -24.62 -13.78 -6.15
CA LEU A 261 -23.46 -14.60 -6.52
C LEU A 261 -23.91 -16.02 -6.88
N PRO A 262 -24.31 -16.25 -8.15
CA PRO A 262 -24.62 -17.60 -8.61
C PRO A 262 -23.35 -18.40 -8.92
N VAL A 263 -23.41 -19.70 -8.68
CA VAL A 263 -22.39 -20.66 -9.09
C VAL A 263 -23.03 -21.73 -9.98
N LEU A 264 -22.37 -22.01 -11.11
CA LEU A 264 -22.77 -23.09 -12.01
C LEU A 264 -21.99 -24.36 -11.64
N TRP A 265 -22.70 -25.48 -11.54
CA TRP A 265 -22.16 -26.77 -11.12
C TRP A 265 -22.39 -27.86 -12.17
N GLN A 266 -21.52 -28.89 -12.14
CA GLN A 266 -21.76 -30.20 -12.72
C GLN A 266 -21.52 -31.27 -11.64
N GLY A 267 -22.58 -31.87 -11.11
CA GLY A 267 -22.49 -32.60 -9.83
C GLY A 267 -21.77 -31.75 -8.78
N ASP A 268 -20.76 -32.31 -8.11
CA ASP A 268 -19.98 -31.59 -7.09
C ASP A 268 -18.87 -30.66 -7.64
N ARG A 269 -18.74 -30.55 -8.97
CA ARG A 269 -17.70 -29.72 -9.62
C ARG A 269 -18.23 -28.32 -9.90
N PRO A 270 -17.68 -27.26 -9.28
CA PRO A 270 -18.02 -25.89 -9.70
C PRO A 270 -17.37 -25.61 -11.06
N LEU A 271 -18.12 -24.96 -11.95
CA LEU A 271 -17.69 -24.63 -13.32
C LEU A 271 -17.42 -23.12 -13.48
N GLY A 272 -18.06 -22.29 -12.67
CA GLY A 272 -17.80 -20.87 -12.63
C GLY A 272 -18.75 -20.13 -11.71
N ALA A 273 -18.38 -18.90 -11.39
CA ALA A 273 -19.12 -18.00 -10.54
C ALA A 273 -18.98 -16.56 -11.04
N ILE A 274 -19.99 -15.74 -10.78
CA ILE A 274 -19.93 -14.29 -10.95
C ILE A 274 -20.46 -13.63 -9.69
N ALA A 275 -19.83 -12.54 -9.25
CA ALA A 275 -20.40 -11.68 -8.21
C ALA A 275 -21.01 -10.44 -8.85
N ASN A 276 -22.26 -10.17 -8.48
CA ASN A 276 -22.96 -8.97 -8.85
C ASN A 276 -23.37 -8.22 -7.59
N PHE A 277 -23.15 -6.92 -7.57
CA PHE A 277 -23.75 -6.07 -6.54
C PHE A 277 -25.16 -5.65 -6.95
N VAL A 278 -26.01 -5.48 -5.95
CA VAL A 278 -27.43 -5.22 -6.13
C VAL A 278 -27.80 -3.92 -5.45
N ASP A 279 -28.35 -3.00 -6.24
CA ASP A 279 -28.86 -1.72 -5.78
C ASP A 279 -30.38 -1.69 -5.98
N VAL A 280 -31.09 -1.98 -4.90
CA VAL A 280 -32.57 -2.03 -4.89
C VAL A 280 -33.16 -0.65 -5.11
N GLU A 281 -32.54 0.40 -4.56
CA GLU A 281 -33.00 1.78 -4.65
C GLU A 281 -32.92 2.28 -6.09
N ARG A 282 -31.75 2.08 -6.73
CA ARG A 282 -31.52 2.47 -8.13
C ARG A 282 -32.03 1.45 -9.14
N LYS A 283 -32.59 0.33 -8.67
CA LYS A 283 -33.02 -0.81 -9.50
C LYS A 283 -31.92 -1.20 -10.49
N SER A 284 -30.67 -1.28 -10.03
CA SER A 284 -29.53 -1.70 -10.85
C SER A 284 -28.82 -2.92 -10.28
N MET A 285 -28.27 -3.76 -11.16
CA MET A 285 -27.40 -4.87 -10.81
C MET A 285 -26.07 -4.68 -11.55
N LEU A 286 -24.95 -4.80 -10.83
CA LEU A 286 -23.62 -4.42 -11.31
C LEU A 286 -22.69 -5.64 -11.30
N PHE A 287 -22.16 -6.02 -12.45
CA PHE A 287 -21.24 -7.15 -12.59
C PHE A 287 -19.83 -6.76 -12.15
N VAL A 288 -19.37 -7.31 -11.02
CA VAL A 288 -18.11 -6.88 -10.39
C VAL A 288 -16.93 -7.73 -10.84
N ILE A 289 -17.09 -9.05 -10.81
CA ILE A 289 -15.98 -9.99 -11.01
C ILE A 289 -16.51 -11.37 -11.42
N THR A 290 -15.73 -12.09 -12.24
CA THR A 290 -16.00 -13.46 -12.68
C THR A 290 -14.79 -14.36 -12.52
N GLY A 291 -15.05 -15.63 -12.25
CA GLY A 291 -14.08 -16.71 -12.34
C GLY A 291 -14.74 -17.95 -12.92
N ARG A 292 -14.03 -18.69 -13.79
CA ARG A 292 -14.49 -19.96 -14.33
C ARG A 292 -13.39 -21.00 -14.41
N ASP A 293 -13.79 -22.26 -14.47
CA ASP A 293 -12.93 -23.35 -14.88
C ASP A 293 -12.54 -23.16 -16.35
N ARG A 294 -11.24 -23.06 -16.61
CA ARG A 294 -10.70 -22.83 -17.96
C ARG A 294 -10.64 -24.10 -18.80
N SER A 295 -10.69 -25.28 -18.16
CA SER A 295 -10.76 -26.56 -18.85
C SER A 295 -12.17 -26.87 -19.36
N TRP A 296 -13.18 -26.11 -18.91
CA TRP A 296 -14.58 -26.34 -19.24
C TRP A 296 -15.12 -25.32 -20.26
N ASN A 297 -15.84 -25.81 -21.26
CA ASN A 297 -16.40 -24.97 -22.33
C ASN A 297 -17.90 -25.22 -22.64
N ASN A 298 -18.53 -26.28 -22.11
CA ASN A 298 -19.90 -26.65 -22.50
C ASN A 298 -20.72 -27.30 -21.35
N PRO A 299 -21.73 -26.65 -20.78
CA PRO A 299 -22.22 -25.33 -21.15
C PRO A 299 -21.19 -24.24 -20.81
N PRO A 300 -21.08 -23.15 -21.61
CA PRO A 300 -20.11 -22.08 -21.39
C PRO A 300 -20.46 -21.27 -20.12
N PRO A 301 -19.68 -21.36 -19.02
CA PRO A 301 -20.11 -20.83 -17.72
C PRO A 301 -20.39 -19.33 -17.75
N GLY A 302 -19.55 -18.54 -18.43
CA GLY A 302 -19.73 -17.08 -18.54
C GLY A 302 -21.06 -16.70 -19.20
N LEU A 303 -21.42 -17.36 -20.30
CA LEU A 303 -22.69 -17.08 -20.99
C LEU A 303 -23.89 -17.37 -20.09
N ILE A 304 -23.87 -18.52 -19.41
CA ILE A 304 -24.97 -18.98 -18.56
C ILE A 304 -25.12 -18.09 -17.33
N LEU A 305 -24.02 -17.79 -16.64
CA LEU A 305 -24.06 -17.02 -15.41
C LEU A 305 -24.52 -15.58 -15.64
N HIS A 306 -24.06 -14.92 -16.71
CA HIS A 306 -24.55 -13.58 -17.07
C HIS A 306 -26.02 -13.63 -17.52
N ALA A 307 -26.41 -14.59 -18.36
CA ALA A 307 -27.81 -14.73 -18.75
C ALA A 307 -28.72 -14.96 -17.52
N GLU A 308 -28.26 -15.75 -16.55
CA GLU A 308 -28.98 -16.02 -15.31
C GLU A 308 -29.08 -14.77 -14.44
N ALA A 309 -27.99 -14.00 -14.30
CA ALA A 309 -28.02 -12.75 -13.55
C ALA A 309 -28.96 -11.72 -14.18
N ILE A 310 -28.95 -11.59 -15.52
CA ILE A 310 -29.89 -10.72 -16.24
C ILE A 310 -31.34 -11.21 -16.07
N ARG A 311 -31.58 -12.53 -16.18
CA ARG A 311 -32.90 -13.12 -15.95
C ARG A 311 -33.40 -12.86 -14.53
N TYR A 312 -32.54 -13.04 -13.54
CA TYR A 312 -32.84 -12.72 -12.14
C TYR A 312 -33.14 -11.23 -11.96
N ALA A 313 -32.33 -10.36 -12.57
CA ALA A 313 -32.51 -8.92 -12.50
C ALA A 313 -33.90 -8.51 -13.04
N ILE A 314 -34.27 -8.99 -14.23
CA ILE A 314 -35.60 -8.75 -14.82
C ILE A 314 -36.71 -9.28 -13.91
N LYS A 315 -36.60 -10.54 -13.45
CA LYS A 315 -37.59 -11.18 -12.57
C LYS A 315 -37.85 -10.37 -11.28
N ASN A 316 -36.82 -9.69 -10.77
CA ASN A 316 -36.89 -8.91 -9.54
C ASN A 316 -37.08 -7.40 -9.80
N GLY A 317 -37.47 -7.00 -11.01
CA GLY A 317 -37.83 -5.61 -11.33
C GLY A 317 -36.66 -4.64 -11.44
N PHE A 318 -35.42 -5.14 -11.54
CA PHE A 318 -34.26 -4.30 -11.86
C PHE A 318 -34.36 -3.80 -13.30
N LYS A 319 -33.87 -2.58 -13.53
CA LYS A 319 -33.97 -1.84 -14.78
C LYS A 319 -32.66 -1.71 -15.52
N VAL A 320 -31.54 -1.98 -14.85
CA VAL A 320 -30.20 -1.89 -15.44
C VAL A 320 -29.37 -3.10 -15.01
N TYR A 321 -28.72 -3.74 -15.98
CA TYR A 321 -27.59 -4.63 -15.74
C TYR A 321 -26.32 -3.97 -16.27
N ASP A 322 -25.43 -3.55 -15.37
CA ASP A 322 -24.22 -2.80 -15.68
C ASP A 322 -23.01 -3.75 -15.72
N PHE A 323 -22.31 -3.85 -16.85
CA PHE A 323 -21.10 -4.67 -16.97
C PHE A 323 -19.84 -3.97 -16.46
N LEU A 324 -19.98 -2.74 -15.95
CA LEU A 324 -18.89 -1.89 -15.49
C LEU A 324 -17.85 -1.65 -16.60
N ARG A 325 -16.71 -1.11 -16.21
CA ARG A 325 -15.60 -0.75 -17.09
C ARG A 325 -15.09 -1.91 -17.93
N GLY A 326 -14.65 -1.58 -19.14
CA GLY A 326 -14.07 -2.50 -20.10
C GLY A 326 -15.06 -2.91 -21.19
N ASN A 327 -14.60 -2.90 -22.44
CA ASN A 327 -15.35 -3.31 -23.63
C ASN A 327 -15.01 -4.75 -24.07
N GLU A 328 -14.83 -5.69 -23.13
CA GLU A 328 -14.54 -7.07 -23.51
C GLU A 328 -15.64 -7.68 -24.38
N GLU A 329 -15.25 -8.32 -25.49
CA GLU A 329 -16.15 -8.78 -26.56
C GLU A 329 -17.36 -9.58 -26.06
N TYR A 330 -17.18 -10.43 -25.03
CA TYR A 330 -18.27 -11.25 -24.50
C TYR A 330 -19.43 -10.43 -23.93
N LYS A 331 -19.19 -9.21 -23.42
CA LYS A 331 -20.23 -8.32 -22.89
C LYS A 331 -21.24 -7.96 -23.98
N TYR A 332 -20.78 -7.81 -25.23
CA TYR A 332 -21.61 -7.46 -26.39
C TYR A 332 -22.56 -8.57 -26.83
N SER A 333 -22.34 -9.81 -26.37
CA SER A 333 -23.29 -10.92 -26.61
C SER A 333 -24.65 -10.72 -25.94
N PHE A 334 -24.75 -9.76 -25.00
CA PHE A 334 -25.95 -9.47 -24.21
C PHE A 334 -26.71 -8.22 -24.67
N GLY A 335 -26.33 -7.64 -25.82
CA GLY A 335 -26.94 -6.42 -26.38
C GLY A 335 -26.77 -5.16 -25.53
N PRO A 336 -25.58 -4.87 -24.96
CA PRO A 336 -25.37 -3.66 -24.19
C PRO A 336 -25.36 -2.41 -25.07
N LYS A 337 -25.68 -1.28 -24.45
CA LYS A 337 -25.29 0.06 -24.88
C LYS A 337 -24.00 0.45 -24.16
N GLU A 338 -23.30 1.44 -24.68
CA GLU A 338 -22.09 1.96 -24.04
C GLU A 338 -22.36 3.26 -23.30
N ARG A 339 -21.72 3.41 -22.13
CA ARG A 339 -21.46 4.70 -21.50
C ARG A 339 -19.97 4.97 -21.54
N HIS A 340 -19.62 6.24 -21.50
CA HIS A 340 -18.25 6.67 -21.43
C HIS A 340 -17.92 7.19 -20.04
N ILE A 341 -16.65 7.03 -19.69
CA ILE A 341 -16.10 7.40 -18.41
C ILE A 341 -14.95 8.37 -18.64
N GLN A 342 -14.79 9.30 -17.71
CA GLN A 342 -13.74 10.30 -17.73
C GLN A 342 -12.77 10.10 -16.57
N HIS A 343 -11.52 10.42 -16.88
CA HIS A 343 -10.47 10.68 -15.92
C HIS A 343 -9.89 12.06 -16.22
N ILE A 344 -10.15 12.99 -15.32
CA ILE A 344 -9.71 14.38 -15.41
C ILE A 344 -8.71 14.61 -14.28
N VAL A 345 -7.61 15.29 -14.60
CA VAL A 345 -6.63 15.73 -13.61
C VAL A 345 -6.59 17.23 -13.59
N VAL A 346 -6.83 17.80 -12.42
CA VAL A 346 -6.72 19.24 -12.16
C VAL A 346 -5.39 19.52 -11.48
N LYS A 347 -4.62 20.48 -12.00
CA LYS A 347 -3.34 20.93 -11.42
C LYS A 347 -3.26 22.44 -11.42
N TYR A 348 -2.43 23.00 -10.55
CA TYR A 348 -2.04 24.41 -10.66
C TYR A 348 -1.10 24.60 -11.85
N LYS A 349 -1.31 25.66 -12.63
CA LYS A 349 -0.41 26.07 -13.72
C LYS A 349 0.99 26.41 -13.23
N ASN A 350 1.05 27.10 -12.09
CA ASN A 350 2.28 27.45 -11.40
C ASN A 350 2.38 26.67 -10.08
N PRO A 351 2.81 25.40 -10.12
CA PRO A 351 2.81 24.55 -8.94
C PRO A 351 3.84 25.04 -7.92
N GLN A 352 3.37 25.48 -6.76
CA GLN A 352 4.23 25.71 -5.60
C GLN A 352 4.45 24.39 -4.85
N LYS A 353 5.62 24.21 -4.24
CA LYS A 353 5.88 23.10 -3.33
C LYS A 353 4.91 23.22 -2.15
N LYS A 354 3.93 22.32 -2.05
CA LYS A 354 3.01 22.23 -0.91
C LYS A 354 3.58 21.28 0.15
N PRO A 355 3.42 21.59 1.45
CA PRO A 355 3.74 20.63 2.50
C PRO A 355 2.85 19.39 2.38
N LEU A 356 3.24 18.30 3.05
CA LEU A 356 2.38 17.12 3.15
C LEU A 356 1.22 17.40 4.12
N ASP A 357 0.09 16.74 3.91
CA ASP A 357 -0.96 16.71 4.93
C ASP A 357 -0.53 15.77 6.05
N VAL A 358 -0.70 16.19 7.31
CA VAL A 358 -0.31 15.41 8.50
C VAL A 358 -0.88 13.98 8.48
N ARG A 359 -2.07 13.79 7.92
CA ARG A 359 -2.71 12.47 7.81
C ARG A 359 -1.95 11.54 6.87
N THR A 360 -1.20 12.09 5.91
CA THR A 360 -0.40 11.30 4.96
C THR A 360 0.99 10.91 5.45
N LEU A 361 1.42 11.39 6.62
CA LEU A 361 2.76 11.08 7.14
C LEU A 361 3.04 9.58 7.32
N PRO A 362 2.10 8.74 7.82
CA PRO A 362 2.33 7.30 7.89
C PRO A 362 2.58 6.66 6.52
N LEU A 363 1.85 7.10 5.48
CA LEU A 363 2.05 6.64 4.11
C LEU A 363 3.40 7.11 3.56
N ALA A 364 3.74 8.39 3.74
CA ALA A 364 5.03 8.95 3.34
C ALA A 364 6.18 8.17 3.97
N PHE A 365 6.13 7.96 5.29
CA PHE A 365 7.15 7.23 6.03
C PHE A 365 7.34 5.81 5.51
N ASN A 366 6.25 5.05 5.32
CA ASN A 366 6.33 3.70 4.78
C ASN A 366 6.95 3.65 3.37
N LEU A 367 6.63 4.61 2.50
CA LEU A 367 7.24 4.72 1.17
C LEU A 367 8.72 5.10 1.25
N THR A 368 9.08 6.01 2.14
CA THR A 368 10.46 6.46 2.38
C THR A 368 11.34 5.33 2.92
N VAL A 369 10.84 4.52 3.87
CA VAL A 369 11.57 3.36 4.40
C VAL A 369 11.84 2.33 3.30
N LYS A 370 10.88 2.07 2.40
CA LYS A 370 11.09 1.18 1.25
C LYS A 370 12.19 1.71 0.31
N GLU A 371 12.23 3.02 0.09
CA GLU A 371 13.29 3.66 -0.70
C GLU A 371 14.66 3.56 -0.01
N HIS A 372 14.70 3.73 1.32
CA HIS A 372 15.92 3.58 2.10
C HIS A 372 16.44 2.13 2.07
N GLN A 373 15.56 1.14 2.25
CA GLN A 373 15.89 -0.29 2.15
C GLN A 373 16.36 -0.69 0.76
N ALA A 374 15.82 -0.07 -0.29
CA ALA A 374 16.27 -0.24 -1.68
C ALA A 374 17.56 0.54 -2.00
N ASN A 375 18.25 1.09 -0.99
CA ASN A 375 19.47 1.90 -1.10
C ASN A 375 19.32 3.15 -2.00
N GLN A 376 18.09 3.68 -2.14
CA GLN A 376 17.81 4.91 -2.89
C GLN A 376 18.00 6.13 -1.98
N ILE A 377 19.24 6.34 -1.52
CA ILE A 377 19.62 7.28 -0.46
C ILE A 377 19.08 8.71 -0.69
N THR A 378 19.24 9.28 -1.89
CA THR A 378 18.77 10.63 -2.19
C THR A 378 17.26 10.78 -2.07
N LYS A 379 16.49 9.76 -2.51
CA LYS A 379 15.03 9.79 -2.43
C LYS A 379 14.53 9.64 -1.01
N ALA A 380 15.13 8.71 -0.27
CA ALA A 380 14.84 8.49 1.13
C ALA A 380 15.13 9.74 1.98
N GLU A 381 16.26 10.42 1.72
CA GLU A 381 16.58 11.69 2.37
C GLU A 381 15.49 12.74 2.15
N GLN A 382 15.07 12.95 0.90
CA GLN A 382 13.99 13.90 0.61
C GLN A 382 12.68 13.53 1.31
N GLY A 383 12.32 12.25 1.31
CA GLY A 383 11.12 11.77 1.99
C GLY A 383 11.14 12.06 3.49
N TYR A 384 12.23 11.70 4.19
CA TYR A 384 12.35 12.00 5.62
C TYR A 384 12.34 13.50 5.90
N ARG A 385 13.00 14.32 5.07
CA ARG A 385 12.99 15.77 5.24
C ARG A 385 11.59 16.35 5.08
N GLN A 386 10.80 15.90 4.10
CA GLN A 386 9.42 16.34 3.94
C GLN A 386 8.51 15.96 5.12
N ILE A 387 8.76 14.79 5.73
CA ILE A 387 8.04 14.39 6.94
C ILE A 387 8.39 15.35 8.08
N LEU A 388 9.68 15.65 8.27
CA LEU A 388 10.16 16.57 9.32
C LEU A 388 9.83 18.05 9.05
N GLU A 389 9.55 18.43 7.80
CA GLU A 389 9.01 19.76 7.46
C GLU A 389 7.58 19.96 8.03
N VAL A 390 6.81 18.88 8.19
CA VAL A 390 5.43 18.91 8.70
C VAL A 390 5.37 18.58 10.19
N ASP A 391 6.12 17.57 10.62
CA ASP A 391 6.26 17.17 12.02
C ASP A 391 7.76 17.06 12.36
N SER A 392 8.32 18.16 12.86
CA SER A 392 9.74 18.27 13.21
C SER A 392 10.18 17.31 14.32
N ASN A 393 9.23 16.77 15.09
CA ASN A 393 9.47 15.86 16.21
C ASN A 393 9.12 14.40 15.86
N HIS A 394 8.84 14.08 14.59
CA HIS A 394 8.48 12.73 14.17
C HIS A 394 9.60 11.72 14.51
N PRO A 395 9.42 10.81 15.48
CA PRO A 395 10.52 10.03 16.04
C PRO A 395 11.22 9.11 15.03
N GLU A 396 10.42 8.40 14.22
CA GLU A 396 10.93 7.44 13.25
C GLU A 396 11.61 8.13 12.07
N ALA A 397 11.15 9.30 11.64
CA ALA A 397 11.80 10.07 10.58
C ALA A 397 13.10 10.70 11.06
N LEU A 398 13.17 11.21 12.30
CA LEU A 398 14.42 11.67 12.93
C LEU A 398 15.44 10.53 12.98
N TYR A 399 15.03 9.34 13.44
CA TYR A 399 15.89 8.16 13.47
C TYR A 399 16.37 7.76 12.07
N GLY A 400 15.45 7.60 11.12
CA GLY A 400 15.74 7.16 9.76
C GLY A 400 16.68 8.11 9.03
N LEU A 401 16.44 9.42 9.15
CA LEU A 401 17.32 10.44 8.58
C LEU A 401 18.67 10.47 9.29
N GLY A 402 18.72 10.32 10.61
CA GLY A 402 19.97 10.26 11.38
C GLY A 402 20.87 9.10 10.93
N VAL A 403 20.29 7.90 10.80
CA VAL A 403 21.01 6.72 10.28
C VAL A 403 21.49 6.94 8.84
N LEU A 404 20.65 7.53 7.98
CA LEU A 404 20.99 7.85 6.60
C LEU A 404 22.13 8.88 6.51
N MET A 405 22.12 9.92 7.34
CA MET A 405 23.18 10.93 7.39
C MET A 405 24.52 10.33 7.81
N ARG A 406 24.51 9.39 8.76
CA ARG A 406 25.70 8.63 9.13
C ARG A 406 26.22 7.79 7.96
N GLN A 407 25.33 7.12 7.20
CA GLN A 407 25.73 6.35 6.01
C GLN A 407 26.38 7.24 4.93
N LYS A 408 25.94 8.50 4.81
CA LYS A 408 26.56 9.50 3.91
C LYS A 408 27.84 10.12 4.45
N GLY A 409 28.28 9.78 5.66
CA GLY A 409 29.42 10.40 6.34
C GLY A 409 29.14 11.80 6.93
N ASN A 410 27.89 12.27 6.91
CA ASN A 410 27.50 13.55 7.52
C ASN A 410 27.20 13.34 9.01
N TYR A 411 28.26 13.12 9.78
CA TYR A 411 28.17 12.73 11.18
C TYR A 411 27.58 13.81 12.08
N GLN A 412 27.88 15.09 11.84
CA GLN A 412 27.32 16.19 12.65
C GLN A 412 25.80 16.27 12.53
N THR A 413 25.28 16.14 11.30
CA THR A 413 23.83 16.15 11.09
C THR A 413 23.18 14.91 11.70
N ALA A 414 23.82 13.74 11.58
CA ALA A 414 23.35 12.51 12.20
C ALA A 414 23.25 12.65 13.73
N GLU A 415 24.27 13.22 14.38
CA GLU A 415 24.31 13.43 15.82
C GLU A 415 23.16 14.34 16.27
N ASN A 416 22.98 15.48 15.59
CA ASN A 416 21.93 16.44 15.93
C ASN A 416 20.53 15.81 15.81
N LEU A 417 20.28 15.04 14.74
CA LEU A 417 18.99 14.35 14.54
C LEU A 417 18.72 13.30 15.62
N LEU A 418 19.73 12.53 16.02
CA LEU A 418 19.60 11.52 17.06
C LEU A 418 19.46 12.15 18.46
N LYS A 419 20.13 13.28 18.73
CA LYS A 419 19.94 14.06 19.96
C LYS A 419 18.54 14.67 20.02
N ASN A 420 18.02 15.21 18.92
CA ASN A 420 16.64 15.69 18.85
C ASN A 420 15.65 14.56 19.11
N LEU A 421 15.89 13.36 18.56
CA LEU A 421 15.08 12.18 18.87
C LEU A 421 15.10 11.85 20.37
N LEU A 422 16.23 12.00 21.07
CA LEU A 422 16.29 11.80 22.52
C LEU A 422 15.60 12.92 23.31
N GLN A 423 15.44 14.12 22.76
CA GLN A 423 14.58 15.13 23.39
C GLN A 423 13.10 14.75 23.30
N VAL A 424 12.67 14.13 22.19
CA VAL A 424 11.28 13.65 22.00
C VAL A 424 11.03 12.34 22.75
N GLN A 425 11.99 11.43 22.73
CA GLN A 425 11.95 10.10 23.35
C GLN A 425 13.24 9.84 24.15
N PRO A 426 13.34 10.32 25.40
CA PRO A 426 14.56 10.22 26.22
C PRO A 426 15.10 8.80 26.40
N ASN A 427 14.23 7.80 26.43
CA ASN A 427 14.59 6.40 26.63
C ASN A 427 14.66 5.60 25.31
N SER A 428 14.91 6.27 24.18
CA SER A 428 15.00 5.61 22.87
C SER A 428 16.30 4.82 22.73
N ILE A 429 16.25 3.52 23.04
CA ILE A 429 17.39 2.59 22.94
C ILE A 429 18.02 2.63 21.54
N LYS A 430 17.21 2.64 20.47
CA LYS A 430 17.70 2.71 19.09
C LYS A 430 18.52 3.98 18.83
N ALA A 431 18.11 5.11 19.42
CA ALA A 431 18.79 6.39 19.25
C ALA A 431 20.11 6.42 20.03
N LEU A 432 20.10 6.00 21.30
CA LEU A 432 21.29 5.88 22.14
C LEU A 432 22.33 4.94 21.52
N PHE A 433 21.90 3.76 21.08
CA PHE A 433 22.76 2.80 20.42
C PHE A 433 23.35 3.35 19.12
N SER A 434 22.55 4.09 18.34
CA SER A 434 23.02 4.72 17.10
C SER A 434 24.00 5.87 17.35
N LEU A 435 23.80 6.67 18.41
CA LEU A 435 24.77 7.67 18.85
C LEU A 435 26.08 7.01 19.31
N GLY A 436 26.00 5.94 20.09
CA GLY A 436 27.18 5.17 20.49
C GLY A 436 27.99 4.69 19.28
N ASN A 437 27.30 4.14 18.27
CA ASN A 437 27.95 3.72 17.03
C ASN A 437 28.52 4.91 16.24
N LEU A 438 27.83 6.05 16.21
CA LEU A 438 28.30 7.26 15.53
C LEU A 438 29.59 7.78 16.16
N TYR A 439 29.62 7.91 17.49
CA TYR A 439 30.80 8.32 18.25
C TYR A 439 31.94 7.33 18.08
N GLN A 440 31.66 6.03 18.03
CA GLN A 440 32.67 5.02 17.74
C GLN A 440 33.30 5.20 16.35
N THR A 441 32.49 5.47 15.31
CA THR A 441 32.98 5.75 13.95
C THR A 441 33.85 7.02 13.91
N GLN A 442 33.55 8.02 14.75
CA GLN A 442 34.34 9.26 14.87
C GLN A 442 35.56 9.13 15.79
N GLY A 443 35.83 7.96 16.38
CA GLY A 443 36.91 7.74 17.35
C GLY A 443 36.65 8.35 18.74
N GLN A 444 35.45 8.87 18.99
CA GLN A 444 35.03 9.50 20.25
C GLN A 444 34.64 8.45 21.30
N SER A 445 35.60 7.62 21.70
CA SER A 445 35.36 6.43 22.53
C SER A 445 34.70 6.75 23.87
N SER A 446 34.96 7.91 24.49
CA SER A 446 34.34 8.28 25.77
C SER A 446 32.83 8.51 25.64
N GLN A 447 32.39 9.22 24.60
CA GLN A 447 30.97 9.46 24.35
C GLN A 447 30.26 8.18 23.90
N ALA A 448 30.96 7.30 23.16
CA ALA A 448 30.45 5.99 22.81
C ALA A 448 30.18 5.12 24.04
N ILE A 449 31.13 5.07 24.98
CA ILE A 449 30.98 4.36 26.27
C ILE A 449 29.77 4.86 27.05
N GLU A 450 29.60 6.17 27.17
CA GLU A 450 28.45 6.76 27.87
C GLU A 450 27.12 6.34 27.23
N ALA A 451 27.01 6.47 25.91
CA ALA A 451 25.81 6.08 25.17
C ALA A 451 25.47 4.59 25.34
N TYR A 452 26.46 3.69 25.24
CA TYR A 452 26.23 2.26 25.45
C TYR A 452 25.89 1.90 26.89
N ASN A 453 26.48 2.58 27.88
CA ASN A 453 26.08 2.39 29.28
C ASN A 453 24.63 2.83 29.54
N GLN A 454 24.17 3.90 28.89
CA GLN A 454 22.76 4.30 28.94
C GLN A 454 21.86 3.24 28.30
N VAL A 455 22.26 2.66 27.16
CA VAL A 455 21.55 1.50 26.58
C VAL A 455 21.47 0.35 27.57
N LEU A 456 22.57 -0.03 28.21
CA LEU A 456 22.62 -1.13 29.17
C LEU A 456 21.88 -0.84 30.48
N THR A 457 21.67 0.43 30.82
CA THR A 457 20.81 0.82 31.95
C THR A 457 19.34 0.55 31.63
N LEU A 458 18.93 0.79 30.39
CA LEU A 458 17.55 0.56 29.92
C LEU A 458 17.30 -0.90 29.51
N GLU A 459 18.31 -1.57 28.96
CA GLU A 459 18.27 -2.95 28.47
C GLU A 459 19.54 -3.71 28.93
N PRO A 460 19.51 -4.28 30.16
CA PRO A 460 20.68 -4.91 30.78
C PRO A 460 21.25 -6.11 30.04
N ASP A 461 20.46 -6.73 29.16
CA ASP A 461 20.82 -7.91 28.38
C ASP A 461 21.13 -7.59 26.90
N ALA A 462 21.33 -6.30 26.55
CA ALA A 462 21.66 -5.88 25.19
C ALA A 462 23.06 -6.35 24.76
N ILE A 463 23.13 -7.54 24.14
CA ILE A 463 24.37 -8.20 23.70
C ILE A 463 25.22 -7.28 22.81
N ALA A 464 24.60 -6.61 21.85
CA ALA A 464 25.30 -5.71 20.93
C ALA A 464 25.89 -4.48 21.66
N ALA A 465 25.21 -3.99 22.71
CA ALA A 465 25.72 -2.88 23.51
C ALA A 465 26.93 -3.31 24.34
N TYR A 466 26.92 -4.50 24.95
CA TYR A 466 28.10 -5.04 25.63
C TYR A 466 29.29 -5.23 24.68
N ASN A 467 29.07 -5.78 23.49
CA ASN A 467 30.14 -5.95 22.50
C ASN A 467 30.75 -4.60 22.09
N ASN A 468 29.91 -3.62 21.75
CA ASN A 468 30.40 -2.33 21.28
C ASN A 468 31.00 -1.47 22.40
N LEU A 469 30.47 -1.59 23.63
CA LEU A 469 31.08 -1.02 24.82
C LEU A 469 32.47 -1.60 25.07
N GLY A 470 32.62 -2.92 24.97
CA GLY A 470 33.90 -3.59 25.11
C GLY A 470 34.91 -3.09 24.08
N TYR A 471 34.48 -2.91 22.83
CA TYR A 471 35.32 -2.38 21.76
C TYR A 471 35.76 -0.93 22.04
N ALA A 472 34.82 -0.07 22.46
CA ALA A 472 35.14 1.31 22.83
C ALA A 472 36.12 1.40 24.01
N LEU A 473 35.99 0.51 25.00
CA LEU A 473 36.91 0.40 26.15
C LEU A 473 38.31 -0.08 25.72
N GLN A 474 38.38 -1.04 24.80
CA GLN A 474 39.64 -1.50 24.21
C GLN A 474 40.36 -0.35 23.49
N GLN A 475 39.65 0.49 22.74
CA GLN A 475 40.24 1.67 22.09
C GLN A 475 40.80 2.71 23.09
N GLN A 476 40.35 2.69 24.35
CA GLN A 476 40.94 3.47 25.45
C GLN A 476 42.04 2.73 26.23
N GLY A 477 42.41 1.52 25.83
CA GLY A 477 43.36 0.67 26.57
C GLY A 477 42.80 0.10 27.88
N LYS A 478 41.49 0.16 28.12
CA LYS A 478 40.83 -0.39 29.32
C LYS A 478 40.50 -1.88 29.15
N TRP A 479 41.54 -2.68 28.96
CA TRP A 479 41.45 -4.07 28.52
C TRP A 479 40.64 -4.99 29.45
N GLU A 480 40.84 -4.89 30.78
CA GLU A 480 40.11 -5.70 31.75
C GLU A 480 38.60 -5.44 31.69
N GLN A 481 38.20 -4.18 31.53
CA GLN A 481 36.79 -3.79 31.44
C GLN A 481 36.19 -4.25 30.10
N ALA A 482 36.97 -4.18 29.02
CA ALA A 482 36.57 -4.71 27.71
C ALA A 482 36.31 -6.22 27.77
N ILE A 483 37.24 -6.99 28.35
CA ILE A 483 37.12 -8.44 28.57
C ILE A 483 35.84 -8.76 29.36
N ALA A 484 35.58 -8.02 30.46
CA ALA A 484 34.37 -8.22 31.26
C ALA A 484 33.08 -7.96 30.45
N CYS A 485 33.07 -6.97 29.55
CA CYS A 485 31.93 -6.70 28.67
C CYS A 485 31.70 -7.84 27.68
N TYR A 486 32.75 -8.35 27.02
CA TYR A 486 32.63 -9.48 26.10
C TYR A 486 32.17 -10.76 26.82
N GLN A 487 32.69 -11.02 28.02
CA GLN A 487 32.24 -12.14 28.85
C GLN A 487 30.76 -12.01 29.24
N LYS A 488 30.27 -10.79 29.56
CA LYS A 488 28.85 -10.55 29.79
C LYS A 488 28.02 -10.83 28.53
N ALA A 489 28.45 -10.34 27.37
CA ALA A 489 27.78 -10.63 26.09
C ALA A 489 27.66 -12.14 25.82
N LEU A 490 28.73 -12.90 26.08
CA LEU A 490 28.76 -14.36 25.95
C LEU A 490 27.94 -15.08 27.02
N LYS A 491 27.85 -14.53 28.24
CA LYS A 491 26.97 -15.09 29.27
C LYS A 491 25.50 -14.98 28.87
N VAL A 492 25.11 -13.86 28.27
CA VAL A 492 23.74 -13.65 27.75
C VAL A 492 23.51 -14.51 26.50
N LYS A 493 24.49 -14.55 25.58
CA LYS A 493 24.43 -15.37 24.36
C LYS A 493 25.75 -16.10 24.11
N PRO A 494 25.85 -17.38 24.53
CA PRO A 494 27.09 -18.16 24.44
C PRO A 494 27.66 -18.34 23.02
N ASN A 495 26.82 -18.23 21.98
CA ASN A 495 27.23 -18.39 20.58
C ASN A 495 27.36 -17.05 19.82
N CYS A 496 27.60 -15.93 20.54
CA CYS A 496 27.89 -14.65 19.90
C CYS A 496 29.33 -14.63 19.35
N VAL A 497 29.48 -14.98 18.06
CA VAL A 497 30.79 -15.07 17.38
C VAL A 497 31.60 -13.78 17.51
N GLU A 498 30.96 -12.63 17.34
CA GLU A 498 31.67 -11.33 17.40
C GLU A 498 32.22 -11.03 18.79
N ALA A 499 31.44 -11.31 19.85
CA ALA A 499 31.92 -11.13 21.23
C ALA A 499 33.03 -12.13 21.60
N ASP A 500 32.95 -13.37 21.12
CA ASP A 500 33.99 -14.39 21.34
C ASP A 500 35.31 -13.99 20.66
N VAL A 501 35.24 -13.57 19.40
CA VAL A 501 36.43 -13.08 18.68
C VAL A 501 37.04 -11.87 19.37
N ASN A 502 36.22 -10.90 19.75
CA ASN A 502 36.72 -9.71 20.43
C ASN A 502 37.31 -10.03 21.81
N LEU A 503 36.77 -11.02 22.53
CA LEU A 503 37.37 -11.55 23.75
C LEU A 503 38.74 -12.18 23.49
N GLY A 504 38.86 -13.06 22.49
CA GLY A 504 40.14 -13.67 22.10
C GLY A 504 41.18 -12.62 21.71
N ASN A 505 40.77 -11.60 20.96
CA ASN A 505 41.62 -10.48 20.55
C ASN A 505 42.12 -9.66 21.75
N ALA A 506 41.25 -9.37 22.72
CA ALA A 506 41.62 -8.67 23.95
C ALA A 506 42.53 -9.50 24.85
N LEU A 507 42.28 -10.82 24.97
CA LEU A 507 43.14 -11.74 25.71
C LEU A 507 44.53 -11.85 25.07
N HIS A 508 44.62 -11.89 23.74
CA HIS A 508 45.89 -11.90 23.03
C HIS A 508 46.70 -10.63 23.27
N ALA A 509 46.06 -9.46 23.14
CA ALA A 509 46.71 -8.17 23.41
C ALA A 509 47.24 -8.05 24.85
N GLN A 510 46.63 -8.76 25.79
CA GLN A 510 47.04 -8.84 27.19
C GLN A 510 48.03 -9.98 27.50
N GLY A 511 48.46 -10.77 26.51
CA GLY A 511 49.33 -11.93 26.71
C GLY A 511 48.67 -13.09 27.47
N LYS A 512 47.33 -13.09 27.57
CA LYS A 512 46.52 -14.08 28.32
C LYS A 512 45.94 -15.18 27.43
N LEU A 513 46.10 -15.08 26.11
CA LEU A 513 45.62 -16.09 25.15
C LEU A 513 46.68 -17.19 24.95
N SER A 514 46.32 -18.44 25.22
CA SER A 514 47.22 -19.58 25.02
C SER A 514 47.56 -19.79 23.54
N PRO A 515 48.80 -20.19 23.19
CA PRO A 515 49.21 -20.44 21.81
C PRO A 515 48.26 -21.38 21.04
N ASP A 516 47.77 -22.45 21.69
CA ASP A 516 46.87 -23.43 21.07
C ASP A 516 45.52 -22.84 20.61
N LYS A 517 45.13 -21.68 21.15
CA LYS A 517 43.89 -20.98 20.77
C LYS A 517 44.11 -19.90 19.71
N GLN A 518 45.36 -19.48 19.45
CA GLN A 518 45.65 -18.39 18.50
C GLN A 518 45.22 -18.76 17.08
N ALA A 519 45.50 -19.99 16.63
CA ALA A 519 45.08 -20.46 15.30
C ALA A 519 43.55 -20.44 15.12
N HIS A 520 42.80 -20.83 16.16
CA HIS A 520 41.34 -20.80 16.15
C HIS A 520 40.81 -19.37 16.00
N TYR A 521 41.28 -18.43 16.83
CA TYR A 521 40.85 -17.04 16.76
C TYR A 521 41.34 -16.33 15.50
N ALA A 522 42.51 -16.68 14.95
CA ALA A 522 42.95 -16.18 13.65
C ALA A 522 41.94 -16.53 12.55
N GLN A 523 41.46 -17.78 12.51
CA GLN A 523 40.47 -18.22 11.54
C GLN A 523 39.12 -17.53 11.71
N LEU A 524 38.68 -17.29 12.96
CA LEU A 524 37.42 -16.58 13.21
C LEU A 524 37.51 -15.11 12.82
N ASN A 525 38.61 -14.43 13.13
CA ASN A 525 38.89 -13.06 12.68
C ASN A 525 38.87 -12.99 11.14
N TYR A 526 39.51 -13.93 10.46
CA TYR A 526 39.48 -14.01 9.00
C TYR A 526 38.05 -14.10 8.45
N LYS A 527 37.23 -15.01 9.00
CA LYS A 527 35.82 -15.18 8.59
C LYS A 527 34.99 -13.91 8.82
N LEU A 528 35.16 -13.23 9.96
CA LEU A 528 34.48 -11.97 10.24
C LEU A 528 34.94 -10.85 9.30
N GLY A 529 36.24 -10.76 9.01
CA GLY A 529 36.81 -9.85 8.02
C GLY A 529 36.14 -10.01 6.65
N LEU A 530 36.07 -11.24 6.12
CA LEU A 530 35.38 -11.53 4.86
C LEU A 530 33.89 -11.15 4.89
N ALA A 531 33.20 -11.45 5.99
CA ALA A 531 31.79 -11.10 6.16
C ALA A 531 31.58 -9.57 6.12
N ARG A 532 32.46 -8.79 6.77
CA ARG A 532 32.43 -7.32 6.77
C ARG A 532 32.79 -6.74 5.41
N THR A 533 33.76 -7.31 4.69
CA THR A 533 34.08 -6.95 3.30
C THR A 533 32.87 -7.13 2.39
N LYS A 534 32.14 -8.24 2.53
CA LYS A 534 30.91 -8.49 1.77
C LYS A 534 29.79 -7.50 2.13
N ALA A 535 29.76 -7.04 3.38
CA ALA A 535 28.82 -6.02 3.86
C ALA A 535 29.22 -4.58 3.47
N GLY A 536 30.40 -4.37 2.87
CA GLY A 536 30.91 -3.04 2.50
C GLY A 536 31.53 -2.24 3.65
N ASP A 537 31.63 -2.81 4.85
CA ASP A 537 32.27 -2.19 6.01
C ASP A 537 33.78 -2.47 5.98
N LEU A 538 34.46 -1.80 5.04
CA LEU A 538 35.87 -2.06 4.74
C LEU A 538 36.81 -1.75 5.90
N GLN A 539 36.48 -0.74 6.71
CA GLN A 539 37.31 -0.33 7.85
C GLN A 539 37.29 -1.37 8.96
N THR A 540 36.10 -1.87 9.34
CA THR A 540 35.99 -2.95 10.33
C THR A 540 36.54 -4.26 9.78
N ALA A 541 36.36 -4.52 8.48
CA ALA A 541 36.91 -5.70 7.82
C ALA A 541 38.45 -5.76 7.91
N GLU A 542 39.11 -4.64 7.63
CA GLU A 542 40.57 -4.51 7.73
C GLU A 542 41.07 -4.81 9.14
N VAL A 543 40.42 -4.25 10.18
CA VAL A 543 40.79 -4.50 11.59
C VAL A 543 40.76 -6.00 11.93
N TYR A 544 39.69 -6.71 11.52
CA TYR A 544 39.61 -8.15 11.75
C TYR A 544 40.67 -8.93 10.96
N LEU A 545 40.94 -8.57 9.71
CA LEU A 545 41.97 -9.25 8.91
C LEU A 545 43.38 -9.01 9.44
N GLN A 546 43.72 -7.79 9.87
CA GLN A 546 44.99 -7.49 10.53
C GLN A 546 45.15 -8.32 11.80
N LYS A 547 44.07 -8.45 12.59
CA LYS A 547 44.09 -9.26 13.81
C LYS A 547 44.28 -10.75 13.53
N ALA A 548 43.77 -11.24 12.40
CA ALA A 548 44.04 -12.60 11.95
C ALA A 548 45.54 -12.83 11.65
N LEU A 549 46.21 -11.86 11.01
CA LEU A 549 47.67 -11.94 10.76
C LEU A 549 48.50 -11.85 12.05
N GLU A 550 48.10 -11.00 13.00
CA GLU A 550 48.79 -10.93 14.30
C GLU A 550 48.76 -12.27 15.04
N LEU A 551 47.64 -12.99 14.96
CA LEU A 551 47.45 -14.29 15.61
C LEU A 551 48.06 -15.46 14.82
N ASN A 552 48.18 -15.32 13.50
CA ASN A 552 48.82 -16.31 12.64
C ASN A 552 49.45 -15.63 11.40
N PRO A 553 50.75 -15.29 11.46
CA PRO A 553 51.44 -14.59 10.38
C PRO A 553 51.54 -15.39 9.07
N ASN A 554 51.44 -16.72 9.12
CA ASN A 554 51.67 -17.60 7.96
C ASN A 554 50.39 -17.88 7.14
N CYS A 555 49.47 -16.91 7.06
CA CYS A 555 48.18 -17.08 6.39
C CYS A 555 48.07 -16.26 5.09
N GLY A 556 48.53 -16.84 3.96
CA GLY A 556 48.52 -16.17 2.65
C GLY A 556 47.13 -15.71 2.15
N GLU A 557 46.05 -16.37 2.58
CA GLU A 557 44.67 -15.99 2.22
C GLU A 557 44.25 -14.63 2.82
N VAL A 558 44.78 -14.28 3.99
CA VAL A 558 44.48 -13.02 4.68
C VAL A 558 45.16 -11.85 3.97
N TYR A 559 46.42 -12.01 3.55
CA TYR A 559 47.16 -11.02 2.77
C TYR A 559 46.45 -10.67 1.46
N LYS A 560 46.00 -11.67 0.71
CA LYS A 560 45.20 -11.47 -0.50
C LYS A 560 43.91 -10.68 -0.22
N SER A 561 43.24 -10.98 0.89
CA SER A 561 41.99 -10.30 1.27
C SER A 561 42.23 -8.85 1.68
N LEU A 562 43.33 -8.55 2.37
CA LEU A 562 43.75 -7.18 2.70
C LEU A 562 44.11 -6.39 1.45
N ALA A 563 44.85 -6.97 0.51
CA ALA A 563 45.20 -6.33 -0.76
C ALA A 563 43.94 -5.91 -1.56
N GLU A 564 42.90 -6.74 -1.57
CA GLU A 564 41.61 -6.40 -2.17
C GLU A 564 40.90 -5.24 -1.47
N ILE A 565 40.94 -5.18 -0.13
CA ILE A 565 40.39 -4.06 0.64
C ILE A 565 41.16 -2.77 0.33
N TYR A 566 42.48 -2.80 0.40
CA TYR A 566 43.33 -1.64 0.13
C TYR A 566 43.11 -1.10 -1.29
N LYS A 567 42.97 -1.97 -2.28
CA LYS A 567 42.60 -1.57 -3.64
C LYS A 567 41.24 -0.88 -3.70
N ARG A 568 40.23 -1.36 -2.97
CA ARG A 568 38.89 -0.72 -2.89
C ARG A 568 38.92 0.62 -2.18
N GLN A 569 39.82 0.79 -1.21
CA GLN A 569 40.10 2.06 -0.52
C GLN A 569 41.02 3.00 -1.32
N GLN A 570 41.49 2.59 -2.51
CA GLN A 570 42.48 3.31 -3.34
C GLN A 570 43.85 3.49 -2.68
N ASN A 571 44.18 2.66 -1.69
CA ASN A 571 45.49 2.60 -1.06
C ASN A 571 46.40 1.60 -1.80
N PHE A 572 46.88 1.99 -2.98
CA PHE A 572 47.61 1.09 -3.87
C PHE A 572 48.97 0.62 -3.32
N LYS A 573 49.60 1.43 -2.46
CA LYS A 573 50.90 1.11 -1.85
C LYS A 573 50.78 -0.07 -0.89
N ASP A 574 49.79 -0.02 0.00
CA ASP A 574 49.56 -1.11 0.96
C ASP A 574 48.95 -2.34 0.28
N ALA A 575 48.23 -2.14 -0.84
CA ALA A 575 47.77 -3.24 -1.68
C ALA A 575 48.93 -4.01 -2.33
N GLU A 576 49.93 -3.30 -2.86
CA GLU A 576 51.13 -3.90 -3.47
C GLU A 576 52.00 -4.60 -2.41
N ALA A 577 52.15 -4.00 -1.22
CA ALA A 577 52.89 -4.62 -0.12
C ALA A 577 52.22 -5.89 0.45
N ALA A 578 50.89 -6.01 0.29
CA ALA A 578 50.12 -7.17 0.72
C ALA A 578 50.05 -8.30 -0.33
N TYR A 579 50.45 -8.06 -1.58
CA TYR A 579 50.60 -9.10 -2.62
C TYR A 579 51.99 -9.72 -2.58
#